data_AF-X0AMD8-F1
#
_entry.id   AF-X0AMD8-F1
#
_cell.length_a   1.000
_cell.length_b   1.000
_cell.length_c   1.000
_cell.angle_alpha   90.00
_cell.angle_beta   90.00
_cell.angle_gamma   90.00
#
_symmetry.space_group_name_H-M   'P 1'
#
loop_
_entity.id
_entity.type
_entity.pdbx_description
1 polymer ?
#
loop_
_entity_poly.entity_id
_entity_poly.type
_entity_poly.pdbx_seq_one_letter_code
_entity_poly.pdbx_strand_id
1 'polypeptide(L)'
;MSSKSWYILKSKAVHTRYGLTKNIQVLLQGLESFHAGVIDARELGSMVRLSPRRRESVAATIAKCARMINKDPQESKTCVDIIEMCTEILEIAGKQSP
;
A
#
# COMPACT_ATOMS: atom_id res chain seq x y z
N MET A 1 -10.93 11.62 -5.20
CA MET A 1 -10.01 11.77 -4.05
C MET A 1 -9.97 10.43 -3.36
N SER A 2 -8.80 9.77 -3.27
CA SER A 2 -8.69 8.50 -2.55
C SER A 2 -8.91 8.79 -1.07
N SER A 3 -10.02 8.34 -0.49
CA SER A 3 -10.40 8.56 0.92
C SER A 3 -9.49 7.81 1.92
N LYS A 4 -8.35 7.30 1.47
CA LYS A 4 -7.46 6.39 2.20
C LYS A 4 -6.13 7.09 2.39
N SER A 5 -5.77 7.36 3.64
CA SER A 5 -4.53 8.06 3.99
C SER A 5 -3.63 7.15 4.81
N TRP A 6 -2.42 6.96 4.31
CA TRP A 6 -1.36 6.28 5.04
C TRP A 6 -0.97 7.01 6.33
N TYR A 7 -1.00 8.34 6.36
CA TYR A 7 -0.80 9.13 7.57
C TYR A 7 -1.80 8.76 8.67
N ILE A 8 -3.09 8.63 8.34
CA ILE A 8 -4.13 8.21 9.31
C ILE A 8 -3.89 6.78 9.81
N LEU A 9 -3.47 5.86 8.93
CA LEU A 9 -3.16 4.49 9.32
C LEU A 9 -1.90 4.41 10.20
N LYS A 10 -0.91 5.25 9.91
CA LYS A 10 0.32 5.36 10.68
C LYS A 10 0.04 5.92 12.07
N SER A 11 -0.77 6.96 12.21
CA SER A 11 -1.14 7.56 13.50
C SER A 11 -1.91 6.60 14.40
N LYS A 12 -2.69 5.67 13.81
CA LYS A 12 -3.37 4.57 14.51
C LYS A 12 -2.49 3.35 14.80
N ALA A 13 -1.18 3.46 14.58
CA ALA A 13 -0.20 2.38 14.75
C ALA A 13 -0.51 1.09 13.97
N VAL A 14 -1.24 1.19 12.85
CA VAL A 14 -1.61 0.03 12.03
C VAL A 14 -0.37 -0.68 11.49
N HIS A 15 0.65 0.08 11.10
CA HIS A 15 1.94 -0.46 10.65
C HIS A 15 2.59 -1.43 11.66
N THR A 16 2.49 -1.12 12.95
CA THR A 16 3.02 -1.97 14.03
C THR A 16 2.10 -3.14 14.32
N ARG A 17 0.79 -2.88 14.53
CA ARG A 17 -0.22 -3.91 14.82
C ARG A 17 -0.28 -4.98 13.73
N TYR A 18 -0.19 -4.54 12.48
CA TYR A 18 -0.28 -5.40 11.31
C TYR A 18 1.11 -5.84 10.84
N GLY A 19 2.19 -5.57 11.58
CA GLY A 19 3.56 -5.94 11.22
C GLY A 19 3.90 -5.64 9.75
N LEU A 20 3.55 -4.44 9.28
CA LEU A 20 3.80 -4.02 7.91
C LEU A 20 5.30 -3.76 7.74
N THR A 21 5.91 -4.37 6.72
CA THR A 21 7.34 -4.25 6.49
C THR A 21 7.73 -2.83 6.08
N LYS A 22 8.99 -2.45 6.24
CA LYS A 22 9.48 -1.14 5.76
C LYS A 22 9.25 -0.94 4.25
N ASN A 23 9.29 -2.02 3.46
CA ASN A 23 9.07 -1.94 2.01
C ASN A 23 7.66 -1.46 1.67
N ILE A 24 6.63 -2.02 2.30
CA ILE A 24 5.26 -1.58 2.06
C ILE A 24 5.00 -0.20 2.66
N GLN A 25 5.56 0.12 3.82
CA GLN A 25 5.42 1.45 4.42
C GLN A 25 5.97 2.55 3.49
N VAL A 26 7.12 2.31 2.85
CA VAL A 26 7.70 3.23 1.86
C VAL A 26 6.80 3.39 0.63
N LEU A 27 6.18 2.30 0.15
CA LEU A 27 5.26 2.39 -0.99
C LEU A 27 3.95 3.12 -0.63
N LEU A 28 3.39 2.90 0.55
CA LEU A 28 2.20 3.59 1.03
C LEU A 28 2.46 5.09 1.23
N GLN A 29 3.65 5.45 1.71
CA GLN A 29 4.08 6.85 1.76
C GLN A 29 4.30 7.45 0.36
N GLY A 30 4.84 6.66 -0.58
CA GLY A 30 4.98 7.04 -1.98
C GLY A 30 3.62 7.31 -2.62
N LEU A 31 2.61 6.51 -2.32
CA LEU A 31 1.24 6.73 -2.79
C LEU A 31 0.66 8.07 -2.28
N GLU A 32 0.86 8.41 -1.00
CA GLU A 32 0.45 9.73 -0.49
C GLU A 32 1.20 10.87 -1.17
N SER A 33 2.50 10.68 -1.43
CA SER A 33 3.32 11.68 -2.13
C SER A 33 2.83 11.87 -3.57
N PHE A 34 2.39 10.80 -4.22
CA PHE A 34 1.76 10.85 -5.55
C PHE A 34 0.42 11.60 -5.51
N HIS A 35 -0.45 11.31 -4.53
CA HIS A 35 -1.72 12.03 -4.36
C HIS A 35 -1.53 13.51 -4.03
N ALA A 36 -0.45 13.86 -3.34
CA ALA A 36 -0.05 15.24 -3.06
C ALA A 36 0.63 15.95 -4.24
N GLY A 37 0.87 15.26 -5.36
CA GLY A 37 1.56 15.81 -6.53
C GLY A 37 3.07 16.04 -6.32
N VAL A 38 3.65 15.44 -5.27
CA VAL A 38 5.08 15.56 -4.94
C VAL A 38 5.93 14.65 -5.82
N ILE A 39 5.42 13.47 -6.17
CA ILE A 39 6.04 12.56 -7.13
C ILE A 39 5.05 12.22 -8.23
N ASP A 40 5.55 11.92 -9.43
CA ASP A 40 4.69 11.50 -10.53
C ASP A 40 4.43 9.98 -10.52
N ALA A 41 3.55 9.53 -11.43
CA ALA A 41 3.26 8.11 -11.60
C ALA A 41 4.50 7.29 -11.97
N ARG A 42 5.51 7.91 -12.62
CA ARG A 42 6.73 7.25 -13.11
C ARG A 42 7.67 6.93 -11.97
N GLU A 43 7.84 7.86 -11.07
CA GLU A 43 8.60 7.68 -9.84
C GLU A 43 7.97 6.58 -8.98
N LEU A 44 6.66 6.66 -8.70
CA LEU A 44 5.97 5.65 -7.89
C LEU A 44 6.00 4.26 -8.57
N GLY A 45 5.72 4.19 -9.86
CA GLY A 45 5.78 2.94 -10.62
C GLY A 45 7.17 2.32 -10.61
N SER A 46 8.23 3.14 -10.70
CA SER A 46 9.62 2.68 -10.66
C SER A 46 10.00 2.13 -9.28
N MET A 47 9.48 2.69 -8.19
CA MET A 47 9.69 2.16 -6.84
C MET A 47 9.25 0.70 -6.72
N VAL A 48 8.18 0.31 -7.43
CA VAL A 48 7.67 -1.06 -7.48
C VAL A 48 8.45 -1.92 -8.48
N ARG A 49 8.53 -1.50 -9.74
CA ARG A 49 9.11 -2.30 -10.83
C ARG A 49 10.58 -2.67 -10.57
N LEU A 50 11.37 -1.71 -10.11
CA LEU A 50 12.81 -1.88 -9.92
C LEU A 50 13.20 -2.69 -8.66
N SER A 51 12.23 -3.01 -7.79
CA SER A 51 12.51 -3.74 -6.55
C SER A 51 11.61 -4.97 -6.40
N PRO A 52 12.15 -6.18 -6.65
CA PRO A 52 11.42 -7.43 -6.44
C PRO A 52 10.86 -7.56 -5.01
N ARG A 53 11.66 -7.18 -4.00
CA ARG A 53 11.25 -7.21 -2.59
C ARG A 53 10.05 -6.29 -2.28
N ARG A 54 9.93 -5.17 -2.98
CA ARG A 54 8.78 -4.27 -2.83
C ARG A 54 7.53 -4.87 -3.47
N ARG A 55 7.65 -5.46 -4.67
CA ARG A 55 6.55 -6.22 -5.32
C ARG A 55 6.04 -7.36 -4.43
N GLU A 56 6.95 -8.18 -3.91
CA GLU A 56 6.62 -9.25 -2.97
C GLU A 56 5.93 -8.71 -1.72
N SER A 57 6.41 -7.58 -1.18
CA SER A 57 5.82 -6.96 -0.01
C SER A 57 4.38 -6.47 -0.24
N VAL A 58 4.03 -6.05 -1.46
CA VAL A 58 2.65 -5.69 -1.81
C VAL A 58 1.77 -6.94 -1.77
N ALA A 59 2.15 -8.00 -2.49
CA ALA A 59 1.39 -9.25 -2.54
C ALA A 59 1.23 -9.89 -1.15
N ALA A 60 2.31 -9.91 -0.36
CA ALA A 60 2.30 -10.41 1.01
C ALA A 60 1.36 -9.61 1.92
N THR A 61 1.28 -8.29 1.73
CA THR A 61 0.40 -7.41 2.51
C THR A 61 -1.06 -7.64 2.15
N ILE A 62 -1.40 -7.72 0.86
CA ILE A 62 -2.76 -8.06 0.39
C ILE A 62 -3.20 -9.40 1.00
N ALA A 63 -2.36 -10.44 0.89
CA ALA A 63 -2.66 -11.75 1.44
C ALA A 63 -2.80 -11.73 2.97
N LYS A 64 -2.01 -10.90 3.67
CA LYS A 64 -2.13 -10.73 5.12
C LYS A 64 -3.45 -10.07 5.50
N CYS A 65 -3.83 -8.98 4.85
CA CYS A 65 -5.10 -8.30 5.08
C CYS A 65 -6.30 -9.22 4.81
N ALA A 66 -6.26 -10.02 3.72
CA ALA A 66 -7.29 -11.00 3.44
C ALA A 66 -7.44 -12.05 4.56
N ARG A 67 -6.32 -12.58 5.09
CA ARG A 67 -6.35 -13.51 6.23
C ARG A 67 -6.86 -12.85 7.51
N MET A 68 -6.51 -11.58 7.74
CA MET A 68 -6.98 -10.84 8.91
C MET A 68 -8.49 -10.60 8.87
N ILE A 69 -9.06 -10.25 7.71
CA ILE A 69 -10.51 -10.09 7.53
C ILE A 69 -11.27 -11.35 7.98
N ASN A 70 -10.78 -12.52 7.58
CA ASN A 70 -11.40 -13.80 7.96
C ASN A 70 -11.27 -14.12 9.45
N LYS A 71 -10.20 -13.64 10.11
CA LYS A 71 -9.94 -13.92 11.52
C LYS A 71 -10.65 -12.93 12.45
N ASP A 72 -10.70 -11.67 12.06
CA ASP A 72 -11.27 -10.58 12.84
C ASP A 72 -12.03 -9.61 11.92
N PRO A 73 -13.37 -9.78 11.82
CA PRO A 73 -14.21 -8.90 11.00
C PRO A 73 -14.19 -7.43 11.44
N GLN A 74 -13.79 -7.10 12.67
CA GLN A 74 -13.71 -5.70 13.11
C GLN A 74 -12.58 -4.94 12.40
N GLU A 75 -11.54 -5.65 11.97
CA GLU A 75 -10.40 -5.10 11.25
C GLU A 75 -10.66 -4.98 9.74
N SER A 76 -11.85 -5.38 9.27
CA SER A 76 -12.19 -5.50 7.86
C SER A 76 -12.00 -4.19 7.10
N LYS A 77 -12.52 -3.08 7.63
CA LYS A 77 -12.40 -1.76 7.01
C LYS A 77 -10.94 -1.36 6.78
N THR A 78 -10.10 -1.48 7.82
CA THR A 78 -8.67 -1.14 7.71
C THR A 78 -7.92 -2.08 6.77
N CYS A 79 -8.26 -3.37 6.74
CA CYS A 79 -7.69 -4.31 5.80
C CYS A 79 -8.07 -3.98 4.35
N VAL A 80 -9.33 -3.62 4.11
CA VAL A 80 -9.83 -3.20 2.79
C VAL A 80 -9.11 -1.92 2.34
N ASP A 81 -8.99 -0.91 3.21
CA ASP A 81 -8.27 0.33 2.90
C ASP A 81 -6.83 0.03 2.45
N ILE A 82 -6.11 -0.87 3.14
CA ILE A 82 -4.75 -1.27 2.80
C ILE A 82 -4.69 -2.03 1.48
N ILE A 83 -5.62 -2.96 1.25
CA ILE A 83 -5.69 -3.72 -0.01
C ILE A 83 -5.89 -2.76 -1.18
N GLU A 84 -6.82 -1.82 -1.06
CA GLU A 84 -7.12 -0.89 -2.14
C GLU A 84 -5.97 0.09 -2.42
N MET A 85 -5.25 0.55 -1.39
CA MET A 85 -4.00 1.30 -1.61
C MET A 85 -2.94 0.45 -2.31
N CYS A 86 -2.81 -0.83 -1.93
CA CYS A 86 -1.89 -1.76 -2.59
C CYS A 86 -2.24 -1.98 -4.07
N THR A 87 -3.52 -2.13 -4.40
CA THR A 87 -3.98 -2.29 -5.78
C THR A 87 -3.75 -1.01 -6.59
N GLU A 88 -3.98 0.16 -6.00
CA GLU A 88 -3.71 1.45 -6.65
C GLU A 88 -2.22 1.60 -7.01
N ILE A 89 -1.32 1.22 -6.10
CA ILE A 89 0.12 1.18 -6.36
C ILE A 89 0.46 0.27 -7.55
N LEU A 90 -0.16 -0.93 -7.61
CA LEU A 90 0.06 -1.88 -8.70
C LEU A 90 -0.49 -1.37 -10.04
N GLU A 91 -1.65 -0.71 -10.04
CA GLU A 91 -2.22 -0.10 -11.25
C GLU A 91 -1.33 1.01 -11.80
N ILE A 92 -0.82 1.89 -10.93
CA ILE A 92 0.12 2.95 -11.32
C ILE A 92 1.40 2.33 -11.89
N ALA A 93 1.91 1.27 -11.26
CA ALA A 93 3.09 0.56 -11.75
C ALA A 93 2.85 -0.17 -13.09
N GLY A 94 1.64 -0.70 -13.32
CA GLY A 94 1.26 -1.43 -14.52
C GLY A 94 1.02 -0.54 -15.74
N LYS A 95 0.43 0.65 -15.54
CA LYS A 95 0.09 1.65 -16.60
C LYS A 95 1.30 2.20 -17.37
N GLN A 96 2.53 1.92 -16.93
CA GLN A 96 3.76 2.44 -17.52
C GLN A 96 4.73 1.35 -17.97
N SER A 97 4.20 0.15 -18.23
CA SER A 97 4.94 -0.80 -19.07
C SER A 97 5.02 -0.20 -20.49
N PRO A 98 6.17 -0.25 -21.18
CA PRO A 98 6.29 0.14 -22.58
C PRO A 98 5.26 -0.58 -23.46
#